data_AF-A0A1I0F4F0-F1
#
_entry.id   AF-A0A1I0F4F0-F1
#
_cell.length_a   1.000
_cell.length_b   1.000
_cell.length_c   1.000
_cell.angle_alpha   90.00
_cell.angle_beta   90.00
_cell.angle_gamma   90.00
#
_symmetry.space_group_name_H-M   'P 1'
#
loop_
_entity.id
_entity.type
_entity.pdbx_description
1 polymer ?
#
loop_
_entity_poly.entity_id
_entity_poly.type
_entity_poly.pdbx_seq_one_letter_code
_entity_poly.pdbx_strand_id
1 'polypeptide(L)'
;MKELHIDIESYSSADLGKCGVYKYAEAEDFEILLFAYSEDGKEVKVVDLAKGKKIPQRIIKALEDDSVRKWSFNAQFERVCLSRFLGHPLSPRAWHCSMVWSAYQTELDNPNSVTQMKQWLADNGMETDSLGKKVVAELLKTAPEPLRTVLTLRQQLSKSSVKKYTAMDNAVCADGRCRGMFMFYGANRSGRFSGRIIQLQNLYRNSMADLDEARAIVRSDDTVALELLYDSIPDVLSELVRTAFIPAEGMKFIVADFSSIEARVLSYLAGEQWRLDVFREGGDIYCATASRMFGVPVEKHGMNGELRQKGKQAELACGYGGGVGAMKAMGALELGIAEDELDGIVKAWRSASPKIVRMWWDVDRAVKEAVKEKTTTATHGLTFTYQSAMLFITLPSGRRLAYVKPRIGENKFGGESVTYMGIGATKKWERIKRDSV
;
A
#
# COMPACT_ATOMS: atom_id res chain seq x y z
N MET A 1 -35.19 11.96 8.71
CA MET A 1 -33.76 12.36 8.70
C MET A 1 -33.12 11.65 7.53
N LYS A 2 -32.46 12.37 6.64
CA LYS A 2 -31.73 11.81 5.50
C LYS A 2 -30.23 11.80 5.76
N GLU A 3 -29.72 12.86 6.39
CA GLU A 3 -28.30 13.05 6.70
C GLU A 3 -28.10 13.45 8.16
N LEU A 4 -27.02 12.93 8.75
CA LEU A 4 -26.61 13.18 10.13
C LEU A 4 -25.11 13.49 10.14
N HIS A 5 -24.75 14.71 10.48
CA HIS A 5 -23.35 15.11 10.67
C HIS A 5 -22.99 14.92 12.14
N ILE A 6 -21.84 14.31 12.41
CA ILE A 6 -21.42 13.85 13.73
C ILE A 6 -19.98 14.26 13.95
N ASP A 7 -19.72 14.75 15.15
CA ASP A 7 -18.37 14.96 15.67
C ASP A 7 -18.35 14.60 17.15
N ILE A 8 -17.25 14.00 17.60
CA ILE A 8 -17.13 13.56 18.99
C ILE A 8 -15.78 13.99 19.56
N GLU A 9 -15.80 14.39 20.82
CA GLU A 9 -14.59 14.51 21.63
C GLU A 9 -14.55 13.34 22.60
N SER A 10 -13.42 12.65 22.64
CA SER A 10 -13.24 11.48 23.48
C SER A 10 -11.93 11.53 24.25
N TYR A 11 -11.91 10.83 25.37
CA TYR A 11 -10.73 10.60 26.17
C TYR A 11 -10.43 9.10 26.25
N SER A 12 -9.14 8.78 26.32
CA SER A 12 -8.60 7.46 26.62
C SER A 12 -7.15 7.64 27.02
N SER A 13 -6.68 6.88 28.02
CA SER A 13 -5.27 6.80 28.38
C SER A 13 -4.38 6.25 27.26
N ALA A 14 -4.95 5.53 26.30
CA ALA A 14 -4.20 4.96 25.18
C ALA A 14 -3.87 6.03 24.12
N ASP A 15 -2.62 6.04 23.63
CA ASP A 15 -2.18 6.95 22.56
C ASP A 15 -2.77 6.52 21.21
N LEU A 16 -3.75 7.28 20.71
CA LEU A 16 -4.46 7.00 19.45
C LEU A 16 -3.51 6.85 18.25
N GLY A 17 -2.43 7.64 18.21
CA GLY A 17 -1.47 7.63 17.11
C GLY A 17 -0.64 6.35 17.06
N LYS A 18 -0.43 5.70 18.21
CA LYS A 18 0.36 4.46 18.34
C LYS A 18 -0.48 3.19 18.26
N CYS A 19 -1.63 3.16 18.92
CA CYS A 19 -2.43 1.93 19.06
C CYS A 19 -3.58 1.82 18.03
N GLY A 20 -3.98 2.95 17.42
CA GLY A 20 -5.13 3.01 16.53
C GLY A 20 -6.47 2.99 17.27
N VAL A 21 -7.55 3.33 16.56
CA VAL A 21 -8.84 3.65 17.21
C VAL A 21 -9.50 2.49 17.97
N TYR A 22 -9.30 1.24 17.54
CA TYR A 22 -9.92 0.09 18.22
C TYR A 22 -9.36 -0.08 19.63
N LYS A 23 -8.03 -0.12 19.78
CA LYS A 23 -7.39 -0.22 21.10
C LYS A 23 -7.63 1.02 21.94
N TYR A 24 -7.63 2.20 21.31
CA TYR A 24 -7.98 3.46 21.95
C TYR A 24 -9.37 3.42 22.59
N ALA A 25 -10.39 2.96 21.85
CA ALA A 25 -11.76 2.84 22.34
C ALA A 25 -11.98 1.66 23.32
N GLU A 26 -11.06 0.69 23.37
CA GLU A 26 -11.12 -0.44 24.30
C GLU A 26 -10.55 -0.12 25.69
N ALA A 27 -9.82 0.99 25.86
CA ALA A 27 -9.28 1.36 27.16
C ALA A 27 -10.40 1.44 28.21
N GLU A 28 -10.10 1.05 29.45
CA GLU A 28 -11.11 1.02 30.53
C GLU A 28 -11.64 2.41 30.86
N ASP A 29 -10.78 3.41 30.71
CA ASP A 29 -11.08 4.83 30.91
C ASP A 29 -11.56 5.54 29.63
N PHE A 30 -11.88 4.78 28.58
CA PHE A 30 -12.41 5.38 27.36
C PHE A 30 -13.79 5.99 27.59
N GLU A 31 -13.92 7.27 27.29
CA GLU A 31 -15.18 8.00 27.40
C GLU A 31 -15.39 8.93 26.21
N ILE A 32 -16.63 9.01 25.72
CA ILE A 32 -17.05 10.09 24.84
C ILE A 32 -17.50 11.25 25.73
N LEU A 33 -16.78 12.36 25.68
CA LEU A 33 -17.01 13.54 26.51
C LEU A 33 -18.09 14.44 25.92
N LEU A 34 -17.98 14.72 24.61
CA LEU A 34 -18.91 15.56 23.86
C LEU A 34 -19.40 14.83 22.63
N PHE A 35 -20.69 14.97 22.34
CA PHE A 35 -21.31 14.47 21.12
C PHE A 35 -22.02 15.62 20.41
N ALA A 36 -21.44 16.08 19.30
CA ALA A 36 -22.03 17.10 18.45
C ALA A 36 -22.75 16.44 17.26
N TYR A 37 -23.94 16.95 16.94
CA TYR A 37 -24.68 16.46 15.78
C TYR A 37 -25.47 17.56 15.06
N SER A 38 -25.63 17.41 13.74
CA SER A 38 -26.52 18.23 12.91
C SER A 38 -27.37 17.33 12.00
N GLU A 39 -28.65 17.64 11.91
CA GLU A 39 -29.63 16.85 11.16
C GLU A 39 -30.00 17.57 9.88
N ASP A 40 -29.81 16.93 8.73
CA ASP A 40 -30.19 17.49 7.42
C ASP A 40 -29.67 18.93 7.21
N GLY A 41 -28.47 19.23 7.71
CA GLY A 41 -27.83 20.55 7.62
C GLY A 41 -28.39 21.64 8.56
N LYS A 42 -29.21 21.26 9.55
CA LYS A 42 -29.73 22.19 10.57
C LYS A 42 -28.65 22.59 11.58
N GLU A 43 -29.02 23.48 12.50
CA GLU A 43 -28.15 23.93 13.59
C GLU A 43 -27.51 22.76 14.37
N VAL A 44 -26.21 22.88 14.64
CA VAL A 44 -25.43 21.90 15.39
C VAL A 44 -25.87 21.92 16.85
N LYS A 45 -26.18 20.74 17.39
CA LYS A 45 -26.51 20.53 18.80
C LYS A 45 -25.39 19.75 19.45
N VAL A 46 -24.96 20.20 20.62
CA VAL A 46 -23.91 19.54 21.41
C VAL A 46 -24.52 18.93 22.66
N VAL A 47 -24.25 17.64 22.86
CA VAL A 47 -24.60 16.88 24.06
C VAL A 47 -23.34 16.70 24.89
N ASP A 48 -23.33 17.29 26.08
CA ASP A 48 -22.26 17.15 27.07
C ASP A 48 -22.49 15.88 27.89
N LEU A 49 -21.88 14.79 27.44
CA LEU A 49 -21.99 13.46 28.07
C LEU A 49 -21.22 13.40 29.38
N ALA A 50 -20.12 14.15 29.50
CA ALA A 50 -19.35 14.28 30.73
C ALA A 50 -20.19 14.88 31.88
N LYS A 51 -21.19 15.72 31.58
CA LYS A 51 -22.17 16.22 32.56
C LYS A 51 -23.43 15.35 32.70
N GLY A 52 -23.42 14.12 32.19
CA GLY A 52 -24.51 13.16 32.31
C GLY A 52 -25.73 13.45 31.42
N LYS A 53 -25.63 14.36 30.43
CA LYS A 53 -26.69 14.51 29.42
C LYS A 53 -26.75 13.26 28.54
N LYS A 54 -27.91 12.97 27.97
CA LYS A 54 -28.11 11.79 27.12
C LYS A 54 -28.33 12.17 25.66
N ILE A 55 -27.78 11.38 24.74
CA ILE A 55 -28.07 11.51 23.31
C ILE A 55 -29.56 11.21 23.09
N PRO A 56 -30.31 12.06 22.36
CA PRO A 56 -31.72 11.80 22.13
C PRO A 56 -31.94 10.48 21.39
N GLN A 57 -32.94 9.68 21.80
CA GLN A 57 -33.17 8.33 21.26
C GLN A 57 -33.34 8.30 19.74
N ARG A 58 -33.94 9.34 19.16
CA ARG A 58 -34.08 9.50 17.70
C ARG A 58 -32.75 9.58 16.96
N ILE A 59 -31.70 10.12 17.60
CA ILE A 59 -30.35 10.20 17.05
C ILE A 59 -29.65 8.84 17.17
N ILE A 60 -29.81 8.14 18.29
CA ILE A 60 -29.30 6.77 18.45
C ILE A 60 -29.87 5.85 17.36
N LYS A 61 -31.19 5.87 17.15
CA LYS A 61 -31.83 5.12 16.05
C LYS A 61 -31.27 5.50 14.68
N ALA A 62 -30.99 6.79 14.46
CA ALA A 62 -30.40 7.25 13.21
C ALA A 62 -28.95 6.74 13.01
N LEU A 63 -28.14 6.61 14.07
CA LEU A 63 -26.79 6.03 14.00
C LEU A 63 -26.82 4.57 13.49
N GLU A 64 -27.83 3.82 13.91
CA GLU A 64 -28.02 2.39 13.60
C GLU A 64 -28.70 2.16 12.22
N ASP A 65 -29.44 3.13 11.70
CA ASP A 65 -30.24 3.00 10.47
C ASP A 65 -29.43 3.24 9.19
N ASP A 66 -29.08 2.19 8.44
CA ASP A 66 -28.32 2.26 7.18
C ASP A 66 -28.99 3.09 6.06
N SER A 67 -30.26 3.49 6.19
CA SER A 67 -30.92 4.42 5.25
C SER A 67 -30.57 5.90 5.49
N VAL A 68 -30.06 6.23 6.69
CA VAL A 68 -29.58 7.57 7.06
C VAL A 68 -28.09 7.67 6.81
N ARG A 69 -27.65 8.67 6.01
CA ARG A 69 -26.23 8.92 5.75
C ARG A 69 -25.60 9.63 6.94
N LYS A 70 -24.50 9.07 7.46
CA LYS A 70 -23.71 9.67 8.54
C LYS A 70 -22.47 10.30 7.96
N TRP A 71 -22.19 11.54 8.35
CA TRP A 71 -21.00 12.27 7.94
C TRP A 71 -20.19 12.63 9.17
N SER A 72 -18.89 12.38 9.15
CA SER A 72 -17.99 12.80 10.23
C SER A 72 -16.59 13.00 9.72
N PHE A 73 -15.78 13.79 10.44
CA PHE A 73 -14.43 14.11 10.00
C PHE A 73 -13.62 12.85 9.77
N ASN A 74 -13.56 11.91 10.71
CA ASN A 74 -12.87 10.65 10.51
C ASN A 74 -13.82 9.47 10.71
N ALA A 75 -14.72 9.19 9.76
CA ALA A 75 -15.80 8.21 9.92
C ALA A 75 -15.42 6.81 10.45
N GLN A 76 -14.16 6.38 10.32
CA GLN A 76 -13.70 5.19 10.99
C GLN A 76 -13.60 5.38 12.51
N PHE A 77 -13.06 6.52 12.95
CA PHE A 77 -12.93 6.91 14.34
C PHE A 77 -14.27 7.03 15.03
N GLU A 78 -15.17 7.91 14.56
CA GLU A 78 -16.42 8.16 15.29
C GLU A 78 -17.29 6.90 15.33
N ARG A 79 -17.34 6.11 14.25
CA ARG A 79 -18.08 4.86 14.23
C ARG A 79 -17.55 3.85 15.25
N VAL A 80 -16.23 3.70 15.40
CA VAL A 80 -15.64 2.74 16.35
C VAL A 80 -15.87 3.19 17.79
N CYS A 81 -15.65 4.47 18.09
CA CYS A 81 -15.93 5.06 19.40
C CYS A 81 -17.42 4.94 19.77
N LEU A 82 -18.33 5.24 18.83
CA LEU A 82 -19.77 5.13 19.06
C LEU A 82 -20.24 3.67 19.16
N SER A 83 -19.60 2.75 18.45
CA SER A 83 -19.87 1.31 18.62
C SER A 83 -19.54 0.85 20.04
N ARG A 84 -18.43 1.33 20.61
CA ARG A 84 -18.08 1.07 22.01
C ARG A 84 -19.12 1.67 22.96
N PHE A 85 -19.47 2.93 22.75
CA PHE A 85 -20.45 3.65 23.57
C PHE A 85 -21.84 3.01 23.56
N LEU A 86 -22.31 2.51 22.41
CA LEU A 86 -23.60 1.83 22.27
C LEU A 86 -23.56 0.34 22.66
N GLY A 87 -22.37 -0.20 22.95
CA GLY A 87 -22.17 -1.59 23.35
C GLY A 87 -22.27 -2.62 22.20
N HIS A 88 -22.35 -2.18 20.94
CA HIS A 88 -22.44 -3.07 19.79
C HIS A 88 -21.89 -2.41 18.50
N PRO A 89 -21.44 -3.19 17.51
CA PRO A 89 -20.78 -2.64 16.31
C PRO A 89 -21.77 -1.95 15.36
N LEU A 90 -21.45 -0.71 14.98
CA LEU A 90 -22.19 0.04 13.96
C LEU A 90 -21.71 -0.32 12.54
N SER A 91 -22.69 -0.49 11.62
CA SER A 91 -22.45 -0.76 10.20
C SER A 91 -21.67 0.38 9.54
N PRO A 92 -20.67 0.11 8.67
CA PRO A 92 -19.96 1.15 7.94
C PRO A 92 -20.68 1.63 6.66
N ARG A 93 -21.77 0.98 6.23
CA ARG A 93 -22.35 1.18 4.88
C ARG A 93 -22.83 2.59 4.60
N ALA A 94 -23.40 3.25 5.60
CA ALA A 94 -23.96 4.59 5.49
C ALA A 94 -23.02 5.69 6.04
N TRP A 95 -21.76 5.36 6.34
CA TRP A 95 -20.80 6.31 6.91
C TRP A 95 -19.90 6.94 5.84
N HIS A 96 -19.82 8.26 5.85
CA HIS A 96 -19.10 9.08 4.90
C HIS A 96 -18.07 9.95 5.64
N CYS A 97 -16.80 9.83 5.24
CA CYS A 97 -15.68 10.50 5.88
C CYS A 97 -15.44 11.88 5.25
N SER A 98 -15.66 12.96 6.00
CA SER A 98 -15.42 14.31 5.52
C SER A 98 -13.94 14.71 5.54
N MET A 99 -13.04 14.00 6.25
CA MET A 99 -11.58 14.13 6.10
C MET A 99 -11.12 13.74 4.69
N VAL A 100 -11.77 12.74 4.07
CA VAL A 100 -11.54 12.41 2.66
C VAL A 100 -11.97 13.57 1.74
N TRP A 101 -12.94 14.38 2.18
CA TRP A 101 -13.41 15.60 1.50
C TRP A 101 -12.63 16.87 1.86
N SER A 102 -12.06 16.99 3.07
CA SER A 102 -11.35 18.18 3.59
C SER A 102 -9.84 18.14 3.34
N ALA A 103 -9.26 16.95 3.14
CA ALA A 103 -7.92 16.78 2.55
C ALA A 103 -7.77 17.51 1.20
N TYR A 104 -8.88 17.96 0.61
CA TYR A 104 -8.95 18.90 -0.50
C TYR A 104 -8.30 20.28 -0.22
N GLN A 105 -7.95 20.68 1.03
CA GLN A 105 -7.64 22.11 1.32
C GLN A 105 -6.41 22.57 2.17
N THR A 106 -5.70 21.85 3.06
CA THR A 106 -4.78 22.57 4.01
C THR A 106 -3.52 21.81 4.55
N GLU A 107 -2.35 22.05 3.95
CA GLU A 107 -1.04 21.38 4.20
C GLU A 107 -0.29 21.73 5.52
N LEU A 108 0.29 20.74 6.27
CA LEU A 108 1.69 20.68 6.86
C LEU A 108 1.95 19.62 7.98
N ASP A 109 3.24 19.45 8.39
CA ASP A 109 4.05 18.20 8.55
C ASP A 109 4.78 17.92 9.91
N ASN A 110 5.36 16.70 10.06
CA ASN A 110 5.80 16.05 11.32
C ASN A 110 7.34 15.72 11.50
N PRO A 111 7.84 15.69 12.77
CA PRO A 111 9.23 15.60 13.33
C PRO A 111 10.26 14.42 13.15
N ASN A 112 10.26 13.52 12.17
CA ASN A 112 11.31 12.45 12.08
C ASN A 112 12.69 12.85 11.45
N SER A 113 13.33 13.92 11.93
CA SER A 113 14.39 14.63 11.20
C SER A 113 15.68 13.82 10.88
N VAL A 114 15.80 13.41 9.61
CA VAL A 114 17.02 12.87 8.96
C VAL A 114 18.20 13.86 9.06
N THR A 115 17.88 15.15 9.20
CA THR A 115 18.84 16.27 9.22
C THR A 115 19.82 16.18 10.38
N GLN A 116 19.38 15.75 11.58
CA GLN A 116 20.27 15.65 12.75
C GLN A 116 21.34 14.56 12.61
N MET A 117 21.00 13.42 11.99
CA MET A 117 21.99 12.37 11.74
C MET A 117 22.94 12.73 10.60
N LYS A 118 22.45 13.41 9.55
CA LYS A 118 23.32 13.89 8.48
C LYS A 118 24.37 14.87 9.01
N GLN A 119 23.97 15.76 9.91
CA GLN A 119 24.89 16.71 10.54
C GLN A 119 25.96 15.98 11.35
N TRP A 120 25.57 15.01 12.19
CA TRP A 120 26.54 14.23 12.98
C TRP A 120 27.53 13.44 12.11
N LEU A 121 27.09 12.86 10.99
CA LEU A 121 27.99 12.17 10.06
C LEU A 121 28.95 13.13 9.38
N ALA A 122 28.48 14.31 8.97
CA ALA A 122 29.33 15.36 8.39
C ALA A 122 30.38 15.86 9.39
N ASP A 123 29.98 16.08 10.65
CA ASP A 123 30.88 16.50 11.73
C ASP A 123 31.98 15.46 12.04
N ASN A 124 31.75 14.20 11.66
CA ASN A 124 32.70 13.09 11.82
C ASN A 124 33.38 12.68 10.49
N GLY A 125 33.31 13.54 9.45
CA GLY A 125 34.06 13.38 8.20
C GLY A 125 33.38 12.53 7.14
N MET A 126 32.06 12.31 7.22
CA MET A 126 31.29 11.53 6.24
C MET A 126 30.02 12.27 5.81
N GLU A 127 30.07 12.91 4.66
CA GLU A 127 28.89 13.56 4.09
C GLU A 127 27.96 12.56 3.39
N THR A 128 26.64 12.77 3.53
CA THR A 128 25.65 11.98 2.81
C THR A 128 24.34 12.71 2.57
N ASP A 129 23.84 12.59 1.34
CA ASP A 129 22.56 13.18 0.93
C ASP A 129 21.35 12.35 1.35
N SER A 130 21.53 11.12 1.85
CA SER A 130 20.43 10.26 2.26
C SER A 130 20.89 9.17 3.22
N LEU A 131 20.01 8.84 4.17
CA LEU A 131 20.21 7.71 5.09
C LEU A 131 19.23 6.57 4.80
N GLY A 132 18.81 6.45 3.53
CA GLY A 132 18.02 5.33 3.05
C GLY A 132 18.83 4.02 3.01
N LYS A 133 18.14 2.88 3.04
CA LYS A 133 18.74 1.54 3.15
C LYS A 133 19.90 1.30 2.19
N LYS A 134 19.76 1.67 0.91
CA LYS A 134 20.80 1.48 -0.12
C LYS A 134 22.02 2.36 0.13
N VAL A 135 21.82 3.62 0.50
CA VAL A 135 22.92 4.57 0.74
C VAL A 135 23.71 4.18 1.99
N VAL A 136 23.03 3.76 3.07
CA VAL A 136 23.69 3.23 4.26
C VAL A 136 24.51 1.97 3.94
N ALA A 137 24.00 1.07 3.10
CA ALA A 137 24.74 -0.12 2.68
C ALA A 137 26.00 0.20 1.88
N GLU A 138 25.98 1.23 1.02
CA GLU A 138 27.17 1.71 0.31
C GLU A 138 28.16 2.40 1.26
N LEU A 139 27.69 3.27 2.16
CA LEU A 139 28.54 3.95 3.15
C LEU A 139 29.27 2.95 4.05
N LEU A 140 28.62 1.84 4.43
CA LEU A 140 29.24 0.79 5.25
C LEU A 140 30.47 0.14 4.59
N LYS A 141 30.59 0.16 3.25
CA LYS A 141 31.75 -0.40 2.55
C LYS A 141 33.03 0.40 2.81
N THR A 142 32.91 1.71 3.01
CA THR A 142 34.04 2.64 3.12
C THR A 142 34.13 3.33 4.48
N ALA A 143 33.15 3.14 5.37
CA ALA A 143 33.11 3.79 6.66
C ALA A 143 34.25 3.35 7.60
N PRO A 144 35.03 4.28 8.19
CA PRO A 144 35.96 3.98 9.27
C PRO A 144 35.23 3.82 10.61
N GLU A 145 35.89 3.24 11.62
CA GLU A 145 35.38 3.32 12.99
C GLU A 145 35.57 4.74 13.54
N PRO A 146 34.65 5.27 14.38
CA PRO A 146 33.44 4.66 14.96
C PRO A 146 32.18 4.76 14.07
N LEU A 147 32.27 5.39 12.89
CA LEU A 147 31.13 5.64 11.99
C LEU A 147 30.49 4.35 11.49
N ARG A 148 31.31 3.34 11.18
CA ARG A 148 30.85 2.01 10.74
C ARG A 148 29.97 1.35 11.81
N THR A 149 30.38 1.37 13.07
CA THR A 149 29.55 0.89 14.19
C THR A 149 28.21 1.63 14.26
N VAL A 150 28.21 2.97 14.20
CA VAL A 150 26.97 3.77 14.27
C VAL A 150 26.05 3.53 13.08
N LEU A 151 26.59 3.43 11.86
CA LEU A 151 25.83 3.11 10.66
C LEU A 151 25.28 1.68 10.69
N THR A 152 26.01 0.73 11.27
CA THR A 152 25.59 -0.66 11.45
C THR A 152 24.43 -0.74 12.46
N LEU A 153 24.58 -0.11 13.62
CA LEU A 153 23.52 0.00 14.64
C LEU A 153 22.29 0.70 14.08
N ARG A 154 22.46 1.80 13.33
CA ARG A 154 21.34 2.48 12.64
C ARG A 154 20.67 1.55 11.63
N GLN A 155 21.42 0.78 10.85
CA GLN A 155 20.86 -0.16 9.88
C GLN A 155 20.05 -1.25 10.58
N GLN A 156 20.55 -1.78 11.70
CA GLN A 156 19.87 -2.78 12.52
C GLN A 156 18.61 -2.22 13.19
N LEU A 157 18.69 -1.04 13.82
CA LEU A 157 17.56 -0.35 14.46
C LEU A 157 16.51 0.17 13.46
N SER A 158 16.92 0.44 12.22
CA SER A 158 16.02 0.84 11.14
C SER A 158 15.37 -0.34 10.41
N LYS A 159 15.73 -1.60 10.74
CA LYS A 159 15.00 -2.76 10.23
C LYS A 159 13.53 -2.66 10.68
N SER A 160 12.63 -2.83 9.73
CA SER A 160 11.19 -2.70 9.97
C SER A 160 10.64 -3.78 10.89
N SER A 161 11.37 -4.89 11.08
CA SER A 161 10.97 -6.03 11.92
C SER A 161 10.82 -5.67 13.39
N VAL A 162 11.77 -4.94 13.98
CA VAL A 162 11.68 -4.48 15.38
C VAL A 162 10.47 -3.56 15.57
N LYS A 163 10.27 -2.61 14.64
CA LYS A 163 9.09 -1.71 14.64
C LYS A 163 7.77 -2.47 14.51
N LYS A 164 7.78 -3.65 13.88
CA LYS A 164 6.58 -4.48 13.75
C LYS A 164 6.21 -5.19 15.02
N TYR A 165 7.19 -5.70 15.78
CA TYR A 165 6.90 -6.27 17.11
C TYR A 165 6.32 -5.22 18.05
N THR A 166 6.91 -4.02 18.10
CA THR A 166 6.33 -2.90 18.86
C THR A 166 4.94 -2.52 18.34
N ALA A 167 4.73 -2.52 17.03
CA ALA A 167 3.41 -2.24 16.45
C ALA A 167 2.38 -3.34 16.75
N MET A 168 2.79 -4.60 16.88
CA MET A 168 1.92 -5.71 17.30
C MET A 168 1.49 -5.53 18.74
N ASP A 169 2.45 -5.29 19.63
CA ASP A 169 2.22 -5.07 21.06
C ASP A 169 1.28 -3.88 21.32
N ASN A 170 1.51 -2.77 20.61
CA ASN A 170 0.64 -1.60 20.69
C ASN A 170 -0.77 -1.83 20.10
N ALA A 171 -0.94 -2.79 19.19
CA ALA A 171 -2.19 -3.01 18.45
C ALA A 171 -3.04 -4.16 18.98
N VAL A 172 -2.52 -4.97 19.90
CA VAL A 172 -3.21 -6.15 20.41
C VAL A 172 -4.36 -5.74 21.34
N CYS A 173 -5.58 -6.15 20.97
CA CYS A 173 -6.78 -5.98 21.77
C CYS A 173 -6.77 -6.93 22.99
N ALA A 174 -7.68 -6.70 23.95
CA ALA A 174 -7.79 -7.53 25.16
C ALA A 174 -8.03 -9.02 24.88
N ASP A 175 -8.59 -9.35 23.72
CA ASP A 175 -8.84 -10.73 23.28
C ASP A 175 -7.64 -11.36 22.51
N GLY A 176 -6.47 -10.72 22.55
CA GLY A 176 -5.26 -11.20 21.88
C GLY A 176 -5.25 -10.98 20.36
N ARG A 177 -6.18 -10.20 19.79
CA ARG A 177 -6.27 -9.98 18.33
C ARG A 177 -5.92 -8.56 17.91
N CYS A 178 -5.29 -8.42 16.75
CA CYS A 178 -5.04 -7.12 16.11
C CYS A 178 -6.15 -6.80 15.09
N ARG A 179 -6.76 -5.60 15.17
CA ARG A 179 -7.86 -5.16 14.29
C ARG A 179 -7.55 -3.86 13.55
N GLY A 180 -8.15 -3.67 12.38
CA GLY A 180 -7.99 -2.43 11.60
C GLY A 180 -6.67 -2.35 10.83
N MET A 181 -6.07 -3.49 10.48
CA MET A 181 -4.76 -3.57 9.81
C MET A 181 -4.78 -3.17 8.32
N PHE A 182 -5.95 -2.92 7.75
CA PHE A 182 -6.10 -2.53 6.35
C PHE A 182 -6.95 -1.26 6.24
N MET A 183 -6.54 -0.39 5.32
CA MET A 183 -7.31 0.76 4.89
C MET A 183 -7.83 0.52 3.48
N PHE A 184 -9.15 0.60 3.33
CA PHE A 184 -9.79 0.59 2.01
C PHE A 184 -9.32 1.80 1.20
N TYR A 185 -9.01 1.58 -0.08
CA TYR A 185 -8.54 2.60 -1.01
C TYR A 185 -7.27 3.37 -0.56
N GLY A 186 -6.52 2.86 0.41
CA GLY A 186 -5.36 3.60 0.94
C GLY A 186 -4.22 3.76 -0.08
N ALA A 187 -4.20 2.98 -1.17
CA ALA A 187 -3.36 3.25 -2.33
C ALA A 187 -4.12 4.08 -3.38
N ASN A 188 -4.18 5.40 -3.18
CA ASN A 188 -5.06 6.31 -3.92
C ASN A 188 -4.94 6.26 -5.45
N ARG A 189 -3.77 5.90 -5.98
CA ARG A 189 -3.53 5.81 -7.44
C ARG A 189 -4.20 4.60 -8.10
N SER A 190 -4.32 3.48 -7.38
CA SER A 190 -4.78 2.20 -7.91
C SER A 190 -6.07 1.70 -7.26
N GLY A 191 -6.51 2.33 -6.16
CA GLY A 191 -7.67 1.89 -5.39
C GLY A 191 -7.46 0.58 -4.64
N ARG A 192 -6.21 0.13 -4.47
CA ARG A 192 -5.84 -1.04 -3.66
C ARG A 192 -5.99 -0.72 -2.17
N PHE A 193 -6.25 -1.75 -1.37
CA PHE A 193 -6.11 -1.66 0.08
C PHE A 193 -4.64 -1.40 0.42
N SER A 194 -4.39 -0.61 1.47
CA SER A 194 -3.06 -0.45 2.05
C SER A 194 -3.00 -0.99 3.47
N GLY A 195 -1.85 -1.53 3.85
CA GLY A 195 -1.57 -1.94 5.22
C GLY A 195 -1.45 -0.75 6.17
N ARG A 196 -1.97 -0.90 7.38
CA ARG A 196 -1.89 0.06 8.50
C ARG A 196 -1.21 -0.62 9.69
N ILE A 197 -0.68 0.19 10.60
CA ILE A 197 -0.11 -0.23 11.89
C ILE A 197 1.03 -1.25 11.71
N ILE A 198 0.73 -2.55 11.71
CA ILE A 198 1.72 -3.62 11.49
C ILE A 198 2.13 -3.73 10.01
N GLN A 199 1.28 -3.25 9.08
CA GLN A 199 1.46 -3.35 7.63
C GLN A 199 1.63 -4.80 7.13
N LEU A 200 0.56 -5.60 7.29
CA LEU A 200 0.55 -7.03 6.96
C LEU A 200 0.92 -7.38 5.51
N GLN A 201 0.73 -6.45 4.56
CA GLN A 201 1.10 -6.65 3.15
C GLN A 201 2.61 -6.62 2.89
N ASN A 202 3.40 -6.13 3.85
CA ASN A 202 4.83 -5.92 3.70
C ASN A 202 5.63 -6.73 4.73
N LEU A 203 5.10 -7.85 5.22
CA LEU A 203 5.83 -8.76 6.12
C LEU A 203 7.00 -9.41 5.38
N TYR A 204 8.15 -9.54 6.06
CA TYR A 204 9.32 -10.22 5.53
C TYR A 204 8.93 -11.66 5.16
N ARG A 205 9.40 -12.15 4.00
CA ARG A 205 9.05 -13.49 3.52
C ARG A 205 10.01 -14.50 4.11
N ASN A 206 9.46 -15.59 4.62
CA ASN A 206 10.26 -16.68 5.18
C ASN A 206 11.15 -17.33 4.12
N SER A 207 12.44 -17.42 4.41
CA SER A 207 13.46 -18.13 3.63
C SER A 207 14.32 -19.09 4.47
N MET A 208 14.28 -18.96 5.79
CA MET A 208 14.97 -19.84 6.73
C MET A 208 14.39 -21.26 6.73
N ALA A 209 15.27 -22.27 6.76
CA ALA A 209 14.88 -23.68 6.75
C ALA A 209 14.49 -24.20 8.15
N ASP A 210 15.19 -23.71 9.18
CA ASP A 210 15.11 -24.07 10.60
C ASP A 210 14.28 -23.05 11.40
N LEU A 211 13.16 -22.61 10.82
CA LEU A 211 12.34 -21.53 11.35
C LEU A 211 11.70 -21.88 12.72
N ASP A 212 11.35 -23.15 12.93
CA ASP A 212 10.70 -23.61 14.17
C ASP A 212 11.71 -23.69 15.32
N GLU A 213 12.94 -24.13 15.04
CA GLU A 213 14.07 -24.14 15.98
C GLU A 213 14.47 -22.71 16.37
N ALA A 214 14.64 -21.82 15.38
CA ALA A 214 14.89 -20.40 15.62
C ALA A 214 13.82 -19.77 16.52
N ARG A 215 12.55 -20.12 16.28
CA ARG A 215 11.43 -19.66 17.09
C ARG A 215 11.49 -20.20 18.51
N ALA A 216 11.87 -21.47 18.70
CA ALA A 216 11.97 -22.09 20.02
C ALA A 216 13.06 -21.41 20.87
N ILE A 217 14.23 -21.16 20.29
CA ILE A 217 15.35 -20.45 20.95
C ILE A 217 14.93 -19.04 21.39
N VAL A 218 14.26 -18.29 20.50
CA VAL A 218 13.75 -16.96 20.83
C VAL A 218 12.68 -17.01 21.92
N ARG A 219 11.85 -18.06 21.96
CA ARG A 219 10.83 -18.23 23.02
C ARG A 219 11.42 -18.62 24.37
N SER A 220 12.57 -19.28 24.40
CA SER A 220 13.29 -19.64 25.64
C SER A 220 14.19 -18.52 26.16
N ASP A 221 14.26 -17.39 25.47
CA ASP A 221 15.14 -16.26 25.80
C ASP A 221 16.63 -16.66 25.87
N ASP A 222 17.03 -17.64 25.06
CA ASP A 222 18.41 -18.14 25.02
C ASP A 222 19.23 -17.33 24.00
N THR A 223 19.71 -16.18 24.45
CA THR A 223 20.50 -15.26 23.63
C THR A 223 21.84 -15.84 23.22
N VAL A 224 22.43 -16.70 24.05
CA VAL A 224 23.73 -17.34 23.77
C VAL A 224 23.59 -18.33 22.61
N ALA A 225 22.55 -19.18 22.62
CA ALA A 225 22.27 -20.06 21.50
C ALA A 225 21.96 -19.29 20.21
N LEU A 226 21.24 -18.16 20.31
CA LEU A 226 20.91 -17.33 19.16
C LEU A 226 22.14 -16.69 18.51
N GLU A 227 23.10 -16.23 19.32
CA GLU A 227 24.39 -15.69 18.84
C GLU A 227 25.32 -16.75 18.24
N LEU A 228 25.28 -17.97 18.77
CA LEU A 228 26.13 -19.06 18.29
C LEU A 228 25.61 -19.70 17.00
N LEU A 229 24.29 -19.78 16.82
CA LEU A 229 23.66 -20.52 15.72
C LEU A 229 23.32 -19.63 14.52
N TYR A 230 23.20 -18.31 14.70
CA TYR A 230 22.78 -17.40 13.64
C TYR A 230 23.71 -16.21 13.48
N ASP A 231 24.16 -15.98 12.24
CA ASP A 231 25.04 -14.86 11.88
C ASP A 231 24.41 -13.47 12.13
N SER A 232 23.08 -13.40 12.20
CA SER A 232 22.35 -12.14 12.34
C SER A 232 21.02 -12.33 13.07
N ILE A 233 21.02 -12.05 14.38
CA ILE A 233 19.82 -12.00 15.22
C ILE A 233 18.72 -11.13 14.58
N PRO A 234 19.00 -9.92 14.07
CA PRO A 234 17.93 -9.10 13.48
C PRO A 234 17.31 -9.71 12.21
N ASP A 235 18.04 -10.53 11.45
CA ASP A 235 17.47 -11.26 10.31
C ASP A 235 16.61 -12.44 10.77
N VAL A 236 17.05 -13.19 11.80
CA VAL A 236 16.23 -14.21 12.46
C VAL A 236 14.91 -13.61 12.95
N LEU A 237 14.98 -12.50 13.69
CA LEU A 237 13.79 -11.81 14.17
C LEU A 237 12.91 -11.30 13.02
N SER A 238 13.49 -10.94 11.87
CA SER A 238 12.73 -10.51 10.68
C SER A 238 11.97 -11.68 10.03
N GLU A 239 12.60 -12.83 9.91
CA GLU A 239 12.02 -14.10 9.44
C GLU A 239 10.87 -14.56 10.34
N LEU A 240 11.03 -14.40 11.65
CA LEU A 240 10.03 -14.81 12.65
C LEU A 240 8.80 -13.90 12.74
N VAL A 241 8.81 -12.69 12.16
CA VAL A 241 7.68 -11.74 12.27
C VAL A 241 6.34 -12.36 11.83
N ARG A 242 6.35 -13.21 10.79
CA ARG A 242 5.12 -13.86 10.32
C ARG A 242 4.60 -14.93 11.27
N THR A 243 5.48 -15.57 12.04
CA THR A 243 5.12 -16.67 12.95
C THR A 243 4.43 -16.17 14.23
N ALA A 244 4.49 -14.86 14.49
CA ALA A 244 3.73 -14.20 15.56
C ALA A 244 2.20 -14.24 15.31
N PHE A 245 1.77 -14.40 14.06
CA PHE A 245 0.35 -14.57 13.74
C PHE A 245 0.00 -16.06 13.78
N ILE A 246 -0.89 -16.43 14.71
CA ILE A 246 -1.39 -17.79 14.87
C ILE A 246 -2.90 -17.85 14.64
N PRO A 247 -3.44 -18.96 14.12
CA PRO A 247 -4.87 -19.14 14.05
C PRO A 247 -5.47 -19.27 15.46
N ALA A 248 -6.78 -19.07 15.59
CA ALA A 248 -7.49 -19.38 16.81
C ALA A 248 -7.37 -20.88 17.16
N GLU A 249 -7.60 -21.24 18.42
CA GLU A 249 -7.59 -22.63 18.86
C GLU A 249 -8.54 -23.49 18.01
N GLY A 250 -8.08 -24.68 17.62
CA GLY A 250 -8.82 -25.58 16.73
C GLY A 250 -8.94 -25.13 15.27
N MET A 251 -8.36 -23.98 14.90
CA MET A 251 -8.44 -23.42 13.54
C MET A 251 -7.09 -23.46 12.82
N LYS A 252 -7.14 -23.25 11.50
CA LYS A 252 -5.95 -23.10 10.64
C LYS A 252 -6.10 -21.89 9.72
N PHE A 253 -4.97 -21.29 9.33
CA PHE A 253 -4.98 -20.31 8.25
C PHE A 253 -5.11 -21.01 6.89
N ILE A 254 -5.90 -20.40 6.01
CA ILE A 254 -5.99 -20.77 4.59
C ILE A 254 -5.42 -19.60 3.81
N VAL A 255 -4.32 -19.85 3.09
CA VAL A 255 -3.67 -18.85 2.25
C VAL A 255 -3.99 -19.18 0.80
N ALA A 256 -4.59 -18.24 0.09
CA ALA A 256 -4.85 -18.32 -1.33
C ALA A 256 -4.24 -17.10 -2.03
N ASP A 257 -3.47 -17.35 -3.09
CA ASP A 257 -2.84 -16.32 -3.89
C ASP A 257 -3.08 -16.61 -5.38
N PHE A 258 -3.32 -15.56 -6.16
CA PHE A 258 -3.54 -15.70 -7.60
C PHE A 258 -2.20 -15.76 -8.33
N SER A 259 -1.91 -16.91 -8.95
CA SER A 259 -0.70 -17.08 -9.76
C SER A 259 -0.68 -16.12 -10.95
N SER A 260 0.32 -15.24 -10.98
CA SER A 260 0.60 -14.32 -12.10
C SER A 260 -0.60 -13.46 -12.51
N ILE A 261 -1.41 -13.01 -11.54
CA ILE A 261 -2.68 -12.31 -11.78
C ILE A 261 -2.53 -11.07 -12.68
N GLU A 262 -1.47 -10.30 -12.49
CA GLU A 262 -1.21 -9.07 -13.24
C GLU A 262 -0.99 -9.37 -14.73
N ALA A 263 -0.18 -10.38 -15.05
CA ALA A 263 0.05 -10.82 -16.43
C ALA A 263 -1.21 -11.41 -17.07
N ARG A 264 -2.02 -12.15 -16.30
CA ARG A 264 -3.30 -12.71 -16.79
C ARG A 264 -4.30 -11.61 -17.14
N VAL A 265 -4.54 -10.67 -16.23
CA VAL A 265 -5.48 -9.56 -16.44
C VAL A 265 -5.01 -8.67 -17.58
N LEU A 266 -3.72 -8.36 -17.64
CA LEU A 266 -3.12 -7.56 -18.71
C LEU A 266 -3.32 -8.23 -20.08
N SER A 267 -3.01 -9.52 -20.18
CA SER A 267 -3.16 -10.29 -21.41
C SER A 267 -4.62 -10.39 -21.86
N TYR A 268 -5.53 -10.58 -20.90
CA TYR A 268 -6.96 -10.64 -21.15
C TYR A 268 -7.49 -9.31 -21.71
N LEU A 269 -7.19 -8.19 -21.04
CA LEU A 269 -7.62 -6.87 -21.49
C LEU A 269 -7.05 -6.53 -22.86
N ALA A 270 -5.78 -6.83 -23.10
CA ALA A 270 -5.13 -6.58 -24.39
C ALA A 270 -5.54 -7.55 -25.50
N GLY A 271 -6.18 -8.69 -25.17
CA GLY A 271 -6.45 -9.76 -26.13
C GLY A 271 -5.19 -10.49 -26.63
N GLU A 272 -4.12 -10.53 -25.82
CA GLU A 272 -2.83 -11.14 -26.14
C GLU A 272 -2.89 -12.66 -26.04
N GLN A 273 -3.38 -13.28 -27.13
CA GLN A 273 -3.83 -14.68 -27.15
C GLN A 273 -2.76 -15.68 -26.75
N TRP A 274 -1.52 -15.50 -27.21
CA TRP A 274 -0.45 -16.47 -26.94
C TRP A 274 -0.14 -16.58 -25.43
N ARG A 275 -0.23 -15.48 -24.68
CA ARG A 275 -0.06 -15.52 -23.22
C ARG A 275 -1.22 -16.25 -22.57
N LEU A 276 -2.43 -16.02 -23.07
CA LEU A 276 -3.63 -16.72 -22.61
C LEU A 276 -3.53 -18.22 -22.88
N ASP A 277 -2.98 -18.64 -24.02
CA ASP A 277 -2.77 -20.05 -24.36
C ASP A 277 -1.77 -20.70 -23.40
N VAL A 278 -0.61 -20.07 -23.15
CA VAL A 278 0.36 -20.52 -22.13
C VAL A 278 -0.31 -20.71 -20.77
N PHE A 279 -1.19 -19.77 -20.38
CA PHE A 279 -1.92 -19.86 -19.13
C PHE A 279 -2.98 -20.97 -19.09
N ARG A 280 -3.63 -21.30 -20.21
CA ARG A 280 -4.59 -22.41 -20.33
C ARG A 280 -3.90 -23.77 -20.27
N GLU A 281 -2.69 -23.84 -20.81
CA GLU A 281 -1.85 -25.04 -20.83
C GLU A 281 -1.07 -25.23 -19.51
N GLY A 282 -1.17 -24.30 -18.56
CA GLY A 282 -0.45 -24.37 -17.28
C GLY A 282 1.05 -24.07 -17.38
N GLY A 283 1.49 -23.45 -18.47
CA GLY A 283 2.90 -23.12 -18.72
C GLY A 283 3.44 -21.97 -17.87
N ASP A 284 4.77 -21.89 -17.78
CA ASP A 284 5.47 -20.80 -17.11
C ASP A 284 5.55 -19.58 -18.05
N ILE A 285 4.76 -18.54 -17.72
CA ILE A 285 4.71 -17.29 -18.50
C ILE A 285 6.09 -16.64 -18.67
N TYR A 286 6.99 -16.76 -17.70
CA TYR A 286 8.31 -16.14 -17.80
C TYR A 286 9.22 -16.87 -18.78
N CYS A 287 9.12 -18.20 -18.84
CA CYS A 287 9.77 -19.02 -19.86
C CYS A 287 9.21 -18.71 -21.25
N ALA A 288 7.89 -18.62 -21.38
CA ALA A 288 7.25 -18.32 -22.66
C ALA A 288 7.60 -16.90 -23.16
N THR A 289 7.58 -15.91 -22.27
CA THR A 289 8.02 -14.54 -22.56
C THR A 289 9.48 -14.51 -22.98
N ALA A 290 10.39 -15.16 -22.24
CA ALA A 290 11.80 -15.25 -22.61
C ALA A 290 11.98 -15.93 -23.98
N SER A 291 11.26 -17.03 -24.22
CA SER A 291 11.37 -17.76 -25.48
C SER A 291 11.01 -16.91 -26.68
N ARG A 292 9.94 -16.11 -26.53
CA ARG A 292 9.46 -15.21 -27.57
C ARG A 292 10.33 -13.97 -27.75
N MET A 293 10.94 -13.47 -26.69
CA MET A 293 11.87 -12.34 -26.74
C MET A 293 13.17 -12.70 -27.46
N PHE A 294 13.71 -13.89 -27.20
CA PHE A 294 15.03 -14.31 -27.67
C PHE A 294 14.98 -15.26 -28.86
N GLY A 295 13.80 -15.75 -29.25
CA GLY A 295 13.63 -16.66 -30.39
C GLY A 295 14.20 -18.07 -30.15
N VAL A 296 14.39 -18.46 -28.88
CA VAL A 296 14.92 -19.78 -28.48
C VAL A 296 13.99 -20.42 -27.45
N PRO A 297 13.84 -21.75 -27.38
CA PRO A 297 13.00 -22.33 -26.34
C PRO A 297 13.68 -22.20 -24.96
N VAL A 298 12.88 -21.88 -23.93
CA VAL A 298 13.35 -21.66 -22.55
C VAL A 298 12.56 -22.54 -21.59
N GLU A 299 13.27 -23.30 -20.76
CA GLU A 299 12.70 -24.17 -19.74
C GLU A 299 13.32 -23.87 -18.36
N LYS A 300 12.50 -23.81 -17.30
CA LYS A 300 12.93 -23.31 -15.98
C LYS A 300 14.15 -24.04 -15.39
N HIS A 301 14.26 -25.34 -15.60
CA HIS A 301 15.38 -26.18 -15.14
C HIS A 301 15.95 -26.99 -16.31
N GLY A 302 15.98 -26.38 -17.50
CA GLY A 302 16.38 -27.04 -18.73
C GLY A 302 17.08 -26.08 -19.67
N MET A 303 16.80 -26.21 -20.96
CA MET A 303 17.43 -25.41 -22.01
C MET A 303 17.18 -23.91 -21.79
N ASN A 304 18.26 -23.12 -21.85
CA ASN A 304 18.25 -21.66 -21.69
C ASN A 304 17.57 -21.14 -20.40
N GLY A 305 17.57 -21.93 -19.32
CA GLY A 305 16.87 -21.59 -18.08
C GLY A 305 17.29 -20.27 -17.45
N GLU A 306 18.52 -19.82 -17.68
CA GLU A 306 19.05 -18.52 -17.27
C GLU A 306 18.27 -17.34 -17.89
N LEU A 307 17.73 -17.50 -19.11
CA LEU A 307 16.94 -16.46 -19.79
C LEU A 307 15.58 -16.24 -19.13
N ARG A 308 15.07 -17.21 -18.35
CA ARG A 308 13.83 -17.08 -17.59
C ARG A 308 13.87 -15.87 -16.66
N GLN A 309 15.03 -15.57 -16.08
CA GLN A 309 15.20 -14.41 -15.19
C GLN A 309 15.01 -13.10 -15.95
N LYS A 310 15.58 -12.99 -17.16
CA LYS A 310 15.38 -11.83 -18.06
C LYS A 310 13.91 -11.71 -18.47
N GLY A 311 13.25 -12.82 -18.83
CA GLY A 311 11.83 -12.86 -19.15
C GLY A 311 10.94 -12.43 -17.98
N LYS A 312 11.25 -12.87 -16.76
CA LYS A 312 10.53 -12.47 -15.54
C LYS A 312 10.63 -10.97 -15.27
N GLN A 313 11.84 -10.41 -15.36
CA GLN A 313 12.05 -8.99 -15.14
C GLN A 313 11.32 -8.14 -16.18
N ALA A 314 11.42 -8.53 -17.46
CA ALA A 314 10.73 -7.86 -18.54
C ALA A 314 9.19 -7.91 -18.38
N GLU A 315 8.62 -9.08 -18.05
CA GLU A 315 7.17 -9.23 -17.86
C GLU A 315 6.64 -8.35 -16.72
N LEU A 316 7.39 -8.24 -15.62
CA LEU A 316 6.99 -7.43 -14.46
C LEU A 316 7.20 -5.92 -14.67
N ALA A 317 8.27 -5.52 -15.38
CA ALA A 317 8.59 -4.12 -15.58
C ALA A 317 7.84 -3.51 -16.78
N CYS A 318 7.82 -4.21 -17.91
CA CYS A 318 7.35 -3.65 -19.16
C CYS A 318 5.83 -3.69 -19.31
N GLY A 319 5.11 -4.59 -18.64
CA GLY A 319 3.66 -4.78 -18.79
C GLY A 319 2.78 -3.53 -18.67
N TYR A 320 3.25 -2.51 -17.95
CA TYR A 320 2.55 -1.24 -17.73
C TYR A 320 3.25 -0.04 -18.37
N GLY A 321 4.00 -0.27 -19.46
CA GLY A 321 4.77 0.76 -20.15
C GLY A 321 6.17 1.00 -19.58
N GLY A 322 6.63 0.25 -18.57
CA GLY A 322 7.95 0.45 -17.99
C GLY A 322 9.08 0.31 -19.02
N GLY A 323 9.99 1.28 -19.04
CA GLY A 323 11.23 1.23 -19.83
C GLY A 323 12.44 0.84 -18.98
N VAL A 324 13.64 1.21 -19.44
CA VAL A 324 14.91 0.92 -18.76
C VAL A 324 14.92 1.37 -17.30
N GLY A 325 14.35 2.53 -16.98
CA GLY A 325 14.25 3.02 -15.61
C GLY A 325 13.43 2.10 -14.68
N ALA A 326 12.35 1.50 -15.19
CA ALA A 326 11.54 0.55 -14.42
C ALA A 326 12.30 -0.76 -14.19
N MET A 327 13.03 -1.25 -15.20
CA MET A 327 13.90 -2.42 -15.07
C MET A 327 14.97 -2.21 -13.97
N LYS A 328 15.63 -1.05 -13.97
CA LYS A 328 16.60 -0.69 -12.91
C LYS A 328 15.94 -0.66 -11.53
N ALA A 329 14.77 -0.06 -11.40
CA ALA A 329 14.04 0.01 -10.13
C ALA A 329 13.61 -1.37 -9.60
N MET A 330 13.35 -2.33 -10.49
CA MET A 330 13.01 -3.72 -10.16
C MET A 330 14.23 -4.60 -9.86
N GLY A 331 15.43 -4.01 -9.82
CA GLY A 331 16.67 -4.69 -9.43
C GLY A 331 17.33 -5.47 -10.57
N ALA A 332 17.08 -5.13 -11.85
CA ALA A 332 17.70 -5.83 -12.97
C ALA A 332 19.24 -5.90 -12.89
N LEU A 333 19.88 -4.80 -12.47
CA LEU A 333 21.34 -4.75 -12.30
C LEU A 333 21.84 -5.61 -11.12
N GLU A 334 21.12 -5.60 -10.01
CA GLU A 334 21.41 -6.43 -8.82
C GLU A 334 21.29 -7.93 -9.13
N LEU A 335 20.52 -8.26 -10.17
CA LEU A 335 20.29 -9.59 -10.70
C LEU A 335 21.24 -9.97 -11.85
N GLY A 336 22.30 -9.19 -12.08
CA GLY A 336 23.36 -9.50 -13.04
C GLY A 336 23.01 -9.22 -14.50
N ILE A 337 21.94 -8.46 -14.79
CA ILE A 337 21.66 -7.98 -16.15
C ILE A 337 22.51 -6.75 -16.41
N ALA A 338 23.31 -6.75 -17.49
CA ALA A 338 24.17 -5.62 -17.81
C ALA A 338 23.34 -4.41 -18.28
N GLU A 339 23.84 -3.20 -18.02
CA GLU A 339 23.08 -1.96 -18.27
C GLU A 339 22.79 -1.73 -19.76
N ASP A 340 23.73 -2.10 -20.62
CA ASP A 340 23.64 -2.02 -22.08
C ASP A 340 22.62 -3.01 -22.67
N GLU A 341 22.36 -4.14 -21.99
CA GLU A 341 21.34 -5.10 -22.41
C GLU A 341 19.90 -4.61 -22.16
N LEU A 342 19.69 -3.65 -21.24
CA LEU A 342 18.35 -3.29 -20.76
C LEU A 342 17.45 -2.74 -21.87
N ASP A 343 17.99 -1.89 -22.75
CA ASP A 343 17.21 -1.33 -23.86
C ASP A 343 16.79 -2.42 -24.87
N GLY A 344 17.71 -3.34 -25.17
CA GLY A 344 17.44 -4.51 -26.02
C GLY A 344 16.33 -5.40 -25.45
N ILE A 345 16.36 -5.67 -24.14
CA ILE A 345 15.34 -6.44 -23.44
C ILE A 345 13.97 -5.76 -23.51
N VAL A 346 13.90 -4.45 -23.26
CA VAL A 346 12.65 -3.68 -23.34
C VAL A 346 12.07 -3.73 -24.77
N LYS A 347 12.91 -3.54 -25.78
CA LYS A 347 12.51 -3.61 -27.19
C LYS A 347 12.01 -5.01 -27.57
N ALA A 348 12.74 -6.06 -27.19
CA ALA A 348 12.36 -7.44 -27.45
C ALA A 348 11.00 -7.78 -26.81
N TRP A 349 10.77 -7.36 -25.57
CA TRP A 349 9.49 -7.59 -24.89
C TRP A 349 8.33 -6.88 -25.59
N ARG A 350 8.52 -5.62 -26.02
CA ARG A 350 7.50 -4.84 -26.75
C ARG A 350 7.15 -5.50 -28.08
N SER A 351 8.17 -5.96 -28.83
CA SER A 351 7.98 -6.71 -30.08
C SER A 351 7.26 -8.04 -29.87
N ALA A 352 7.54 -8.74 -28.76
CA ALA A 352 6.86 -9.98 -28.40
C ALA A 352 5.40 -9.76 -27.93
N SER A 353 5.01 -8.53 -27.60
CA SER A 353 3.75 -8.18 -26.92
C SER A 353 2.95 -7.08 -27.65
N PRO A 354 2.72 -7.20 -28.97
CA PRO A 354 2.21 -6.10 -29.77
C PRO A 354 0.81 -5.64 -29.36
N LYS A 355 -0.06 -6.56 -28.90
CA LYS A 355 -1.42 -6.18 -28.51
C LYS A 355 -1.45 -5.45 -27.18
N ILE A 356 -0.56 -5.82 -26.25
CA ILE A 356 -0.39 -5.09 -24.99
C ILE A 356 0.12 -3.67 -25.26
N VAL A 357 1.14 -3.53 -26.11
CA VAL A 357 1.66 -2.21 -26.49
C VAL A 357 0.58 -1.36 -27.14
N ARG A 358 -0.20 -1.92 -28.06
CA ARG A 358 -1.34 -1.24 -28.68
C ARG A 358 -2.38 -0.81 -27.65
N MET A 359 -2.73 -1.69 -26.70
CA MET A 359 -3.68 -1.39 -25.63
C MET A 359 -3.24 -0.17 -24.81
N TRP A 360 -1.95 0.00 -24.52
CA TRP A 360 -1.45 1.17 -23.78
C TRP A 360 -1.80 2.48 -24.49
N TRP A 361 -1.51 2.56 -25.79
CA TRP A 361 -1.76 3.74 -26.60
C TRP A 361 -3.26 3.97 -26.84
N ASP A 362 -4.02 2.90 -27.02
CA ASP A 362 -5.47 2.99 -27.18
C ASP A 362 -6.15 3.50 -25.89
N VAL A 363 -5.69 3.05 -24.71
CA VAL A 363 -6.15 3.54 -23.41
C VAL A 363 -5.72 4.99 -23.18
N ASP A 364 -4.47 5.34 -23.48
CA ASP A 364 -3.97 6.71 -23.36
C ASP A 364 -4.78 7.69 -24.21
N ARG A 365 -5.02 7.35 -25.48
CA ARG A 365 -5.84 8.13 -26.40
C ARG A 365 -7.28 8.29 -25.88
N ALA A 366 -7.92 7.18 -25.49
CA ALA A 366 -9.29 7.21 -24.99
C ALA A 366 -9.43 8.08 -23.72
N VAL A 367 -8.49 7.98 -22.79
CA VAL A 367 -8.47 8.78 -21.56
C VAL A 367 -8.25 10.26 -21.86
N LYS A 368 -7.32 10.60 -22.76
CA LYS A 368 -7.06 11.99 -23.18
C LYS A 368 -8.30 12.61 -23.84
N GLU A 369 -8.92 11.88 -24.77
CA GLU A 369 -10.14 12.30 -25.46
C GLU A 369 -11.30 12.52 -24.47
N ALA A 370 -11.54 11.58 -23.55
CA ALA A 370 -12.57 11.74 -22.52
C ALA A 370 -12.36 13.00 -21.67
N VAL A 371 -11.11 13.35 -21.35
CA VAL A 371 -10.77 14.54 -20.55
C VAL A 371 -10.84 15.84 -21.35
N LYS A 372 -10.36 15.86 -22.61
CA LYS A 372 -10.39 17.04 -23.48
C LYS A 372 -11.82 17.41 -23.87
N GLU A 373 -12.55 16.44 -24.40
CA GLU A 373 -13.91 16.64 -24.94
C GLU A 373 -14.99 16.54 -23.86
N LYS A 374 -14.60 16.22 -22.62
CA LYS A 374 -15.52 16.02 -21.47
C LYS A 374 -16.64 15.02 -21.81
N THR A 375 -16.27 13.93 -22.47
CA THR A 375 -17.19 12.94 -23.02
C THR A 375 -16.98 11.56 -22.38
N THR A 376 -17.68 10.55 -22.92
CA THR A 376 -17.42 9.15 -22.64
C THR A 376 -16.72 8.49 -23.83
N THR A 377 -15.62 7.79 -23.55
CA THR A 377 -14.90 6.94 -24.51
C THR A 377 -14.77 5.53 -23.96
N ALA A 378 -14.47 4.55 -24.82
CA ALA A 378 -14.29 3.17 -24.39
C ALA A 378 -13.27 2.44 -25.26
N THR A 379 -12.51 1.53 -24.66
CA THR A 379 -11.60 0.64 -25.37
C THR A 379 -11.27 -0.58 -24.52
N HIS A 380 -11.04 -1.75 -25.12
CA HIS A 380 -10.61 -2.97 -24.42
C HIS A 380 -11.48 -3.36 -23.19
N GLY A 381 -12.80 -3.14 -23.27
CA GLY A 381 -13.72 -3.41 -22.16
C GLY A 381 -13.65 -2.41 -20.99
N LEU A 382 -12.88 -1.33 -21.14
CA LEU A 382 -12.79 -0.21 -20.20
C LEU A 382 -13.63 0.95 -20.73
N THR A 383 -14.39 1.59 -19.84
CA THR A 383 -15.14 2.82 -20.18
C THR A 383 -14.60 3.99 -19.38
N PHE A 384 -14.36 5.12 -20.04
CA PHE A 384 -13.82 6.34 -19.47
C PHE A 384 -14.86 7.44 -19.58
N THR A 385 -15.38 7.93 -18.46
CA THR A 385 -16.46 8.93 -18.44
C THR A 385 -16.02 10.15 -17.68
N TYR A 386 -16.04 11.31 -18.33
CA TYR A 386 -15.93 12.59 -17.64
C TYR A 386 -17.30 13.02 -17.11
N GLN A 387 -17.41 13.22 -15.79
CA GLN A 387 -18.65 13.65 -15.14
C GLN A 387 -18.32 14.47 -13.89
N SER A 388 -18.97 15.62 -13.71
CA SER A 388 -18.87 16.44 -12.49
C SER A 388 -17.42 16.74 -12.05
N ALA A 389 -16.57 17.14 -13.01
CA ALA A 389 -15.15 17.41 -12.80
C ALA A 389 -14.33 16.19 -12.30
N MET A 390 -14.81 14.97 -12.54
CA MET A 390 -14.11 13.72 -12.28
C MET A 390 -14.00 12.90 -13.57
N LEU A 391 -12.90 12.17 -13.73
CA LEU A 391 -12.80 11.07 -14.69
C LEU A 391 -13.10 9.78 -13.96
N PHE A 392 -14.05 9.01 -14.47
CA PHE A 392 -14.35 7.67 -14.01
C PHE A 392 -13.81 6.64 -14.99
N ILE A 393 -13.13 5.62 -14.46
CA ILE A 393 -12.75 4.42 -15.22
C ILE A 393 -13.62 3.27 -14.73
N THR A 394 -14.52 2.79 -15.57
CA THR A 394 -15.35 1.61 -15.30
C THR A 394 -14.63 0.38 -15.81
N LEU A 395 -14.30 -0.53 -14.88
CA LEU A 395 -13.66 -1.82 -15.16
C LEU A 395 -14.69 -2.83 -15.69
N PRO A 396 -14.27 -3.95 -16.32
CA PRO A 396 -15.19 -4.99 -16.79
C PRO A 396 -16.09 -5.59 -15.69
N SER A 397 -15.64 -5.51 -14.43
CA SER A 397 -16.44 -5.93 -13.27
C SER A 397 -17.56 -4.96 -12.87
N GLY A 398 -17.71 -3.82 -13.56
CA GLY A 398 -18.62 -2.73 -13.20
C GLY A 398 -18.06 -1.80 -12.11
N ARG A 399 -16.93 -2.13 -11.48
CA ARG A 399 -16.28 -1.27 -10.50
C ARG A 399 -15.80 0.03 -11.16
N ARG A 400 -16.12 1.17 -10.55
CA ARG A 400 -15.67 2.50 -10.99
C ARG A 400 -14.49 2.99 -10.15
N LEU A 401 -13.42 3.41 -10.82
CA LEU A 401 -12.31 4.16 -10.23
C LEU A 401 -12.51 5.64 -10.52
N ALA A 402 -12.24 6.52 -9.56
CA ALA A 402 -12.47 7.95 -9.69
C ALA A 402 -11.16 8.74 -9.63
N TYR A 403 -11.00 9.69 -10.55
CA TYR A 403 -9.85 10.59 -10.67
C TYR A 403 -10.34 12.03 -10.64
N VAL A 404 -9.95 12.78 -9.62
CA VAL A 404 -10.52 14.10 -9.32
C VAL A 404 -9.84 15.20 -10.14
N LYS A 405 -10.63 16.12 -10.71
CA LYS A 405 -10.17 17.28 -11.49
C LYS A 405 -9.09 16.92 -12.54
N PRO A 406 -9.38 15.96 -13.43
CA PRO A 406 -8.46 15.55 -14.48
C PRO A 406 -8.25 16.71 -15.45
N ARG A 407 -7.01 16.89 -15.92
CA ARG A 407 -6.62 17.89 -16.93
C ARG A 407 -5.51 17.35 -17.80
N ILE A 408 -5.42 17.85 -19.02
CA ILE A 408 -4.24 17.66 -19.85
C ILE A 408 -3.12 18.53 -19.29
N GLY A 409 -1.94 17.93 -19.14
CA GLY A 409 -0.69 18.60 -18.80
C GLY A 409 0.46 17.93 -19.56
N GLU A 410 1.69 18.25 -19.18
CA GLU A 410 2.88 17.72 -19.82
C GLU A 410 3.54 16.63 -18.95
N ASN A 411 3.97 15.54 -19.59
CA ASN A 411 4.81 14.52 -18.97
C ASN A 411 6.26 15.02 -18.86
N LYS A 412 7.14 14.22 -18.24
CA LYS A 412 8.56 14.54 -18.10
C LYS A 412 9.33 14.62 -19.42
N PHE A 413 8.73 14.17 -20.52
CA PHE A 413 9.31 14.12 -21.85
C PHE A 413 8.70 15.19 -22.79
N GLY A 414 7.91 16.13 -22.26
CA GLY A 414 7.27 17.21 -23.04
C GLY A 414 6.03 16.78 -23.84
N GLY A 415 5.57 15.54 -23.70
CA GLY A 415 4.36 15.02 -24.33
C GLY A 415 3.09 15.27 -23.51
N GLU A 416 1.94 15.30 -24.17
CA GLU A 416 0.65 15.42 -23.49
C GLU A 416 0.41 14.22 -22.55
N SER A 417 -0.09 14.49 -21.35
CA SER A 417 -0.48 13.48 -20.37
C SER A 417 -1.69 13.92 -19.55
N VAL A 418 -2.43 12.95 -19.01
CA VAL A 418 -3.53 13.26 -18.08
C VAL A 418 -2.99 13.35 -16.66
N THR A 419 -3.22 14.51 -16.04
CA THR A 419 -2.92 14.80 -14.64
C THR A 419 -4.22 14.89 -13.85
N TYR A 420 -4.19 14.53 -12.57
CA TYR A 420 -5.37 14.59 -11.69
C TYR A 420 -4.95 15.00 -10.27
N MET A 421 -5.91 15.43 -9.47
CA MET A 421 -5.68 15.73 -8.06
C MET A 421 -5.79 14.45 -7.23
N GLY A 422 -4.83 14.25 -6.32
CA GLY A 422 -4.83 13.11 -5.42
C GLY A 422 -3.78 13.27 -4.32
N ILE A 423 -3.69 12.28 -3.44
CA ILE A 423 -2.67 12.28 -2.39
C ILE A 423 -1.33 11.86 -2.97
N GLY A 424 -0.36 12.77 -2.89
CA GLY A 424 1.02 12.64 -3.33
C GLY A 424 1.90 11.76 -2.45
N ALA A 425 3.18 11.65 -2.82
CA ALA A 425 4.18 10.94 -2.01
C ALA A 425 4.42 11.60 -0.64
N THR A 426 4.22 12.93 -0.58
CA THR A 426 4.27 13.77 0.61
C THR A 426 3.03 13.64 1.50
N LYS A 427 2.07 12.76 1.15
CA LYS A 427 0.74 12.65 1.78
C LYS A 427 -0.10 13.94 1.73
N LYS A 428 0.33 14.93 0.94
CA LYS A 428 -0.44 16.14 0.66
C LYS A 428 -1.31 15.95 -0.58
N TRP A 429 -2.38 16.72 -0.65
CA TRP A 429 -3.23 16.75 -1.83
C TRP A 429 -2.58 17.61 -2.91
N GLU A 430 -2.10 16.96 -3.96
CA GLU A 430 -1.32 17.61 -5.00
C GLU A 430 -1.77 17.12 -6.38
N ARG A 431 -1.29 17.81 -7.42
CA ARG A 431 -1.52 17.37 -8.80
C ARG A 431 -0.56 16.24 -9.12
N ILE A 432 -1.10 15.03 -9.22
CA ILE A 432 -0.36 13.84 -9.61
C ILE A 432 -0.16 13.86 -11.12
N LYS A 433 1.11 13.87 -11.52
CA LYS A 433 1.54 13.63 -12.89
C LYS A 433 1.74 12.14 -13.09
N ARG A 434 1.26 11.61 -14.22
CA ARG A 434 1.59 10.25 -14.63
C ARG A 434 2.82 10.34 -15.52
N ASP A 435 3.89 9.67 -15.13
CA ASP A 435 5.02 9.43 -16.01
C ASP A 435 4.58 8.33 -17.00
N SER A 436 3.74 8.68 -17.97
CA SER A 436 3.47 7.82 -19.12
C SER A 436 4.61 7.97 -20.12
N VAL A 437 4.96 6.83 -20.75
CA VAL A 437 5.92 6.71 -21.86
C VAL A 437 5.60 7.72 -22.97
#